data_AF-A0A9Q9DA62-F1
#
_entry.id   AF-A0A9Q9DA62-F1
#
_cell.length_a   1.000
_cell.length_b   1.000
_cell.length_c   1.000
_cell.angle_alpha   90.00
_cell.angle_beta   90.00
_cell.angle_gamma   90.00
#
_symmetry.space_group_name_H-M   'P 1'
#
loop_
_entity.id
_entity.type
_entity.pdbx_description
1 polymer ?
#
loop_
_entity_poly.entity_id
_entity_poly.type
_entity_poly.pdbx_seq_one_letter_code
_entity_poly.pdbx_strand_id
1 'polypeptide(L)'
;MIANDNHSLGRTRRLLLAAAAVASMLSMPGAFAQDVTAPPASDATQNEIQQFCTNIADAARDQRYVLQRKDLETLQASIDERIATLEKRREEYEDWLNRRNDFLKQAELNLVGIYKTMKPDAAAGKLEMVRPEIAAAIVMQLPPRQSSLILSEMSDEKAAILTNIISSASDPNTSKEPS
;
A
#
# COMPACT_ATOMS: atom_id res chain seq x y z
N MET A 1 27.48 -1.20 -28.95
CA MET A 1 28.25 0.06 -29.16
C MET A 1 27.53 1.14 -28.37
N ILE A 2 27.99 1.46 -27.14
CA ILE A 2 29.00 2.50 -26.78
C ILE A 2 28.40 3.89 -27.04
N ALA A 3 28.31 4.89 -26.14
CA ALA A 3 28.76 5.23 -24.78
C ALA A 3 27.74 6.28 -24.22
N ASN A 4 27.42 6.39 -22.94
CA ASN A 4 28.15 6.82 -21.73
C ASN A 4 28.67 8.28 -21.72
N ASP A 5 28.60 8.88 -20.51
CA ASP A 5 29.24 10.10 -19.99
C ASP A 5 28.50 11.45 -20.25
N ASN A 6 28.39 12.40 -19.31
CA ASN A 6 28.85 12.53 -17.92
C ASN A 6 28.11 13.73 -17.30
N HIS A 7 27.42 13.59 -16.16
CA HIS A 7 26.98 14.75 -15.38
C HIS A 7 27.26 14.50 -13.90
N SER A 8 28.55 14.46 -13.57
CA SER A 8 29.06 14.29 -12.22
C SER A 8 30.29 15.20 -12.00
N LEU A 9 30.15 16.49 -12.28
CA LEU A 9 31.19 17.48 -12.01
C LEU A 9 30.55 18.71 -11.33
N GLY A 10 30.51 18.70 -9.99
CA GLY A 10 30.01 19.85 -9.24
C GLY A 10 29.97 19.70 -7.73
N ARG A 11 30.19 18.49 -7.19
CA ARG A 11 29.98 18.20 -5.75
C ARG A 11 31.26 18.14 -4.90
N THR A 12 32.43 18.39 -5.47
CA THR A 12 33.74 18.16 -4.83
C THR A 12 34.54 19.42 -4.50
N ARG A 13 33.89 20.61 -4.36
CA ARG A 13 34.59 21.87 -4.04
C ARG A 13 34.08 22.61 -2.78
N ARG A 14 33.42 21.91 -1.85
CA ARG A 14 32.96 22.49 -0.57
C ARG A 14 33.56 21.86 0.69
N LEU A 15 34.53 20.95 0.55
CA LEU A 15 35.10 20.19 1.68
C LEU A 15 36.47 20.67 2.18
N LEU A 16 36.98 21.83 1.73
CA LEU A 16 38.30 22.35 2.12
C LEU A 16 38.29 23.72 2.81
N LEU A 17 37.15 24.16 3.36
CA LEU A 17 37.06 25.40 4.16
C LEU A 17 36.51 25.19 5.58
N ALA A 18 36.37 23.94 6.04
CA ALA A 18 35.86 23.62 7.38
C ALA A 18 36.96 23.20 8.38
N ALA A 19 38.25 23.34 8.04
CA ALA A 19 39.37 22.92 8.90
C ALA A 19 40.07 24.08 9.65
N ALA A 20 39.68 25.34 9.43
CA ALA A 20 40.30 26.51 10.08
C ALA A 20 39.42 27.21 11.14
N ALA A 21 38.18 26.75 11.35
CA ALA A 21 37.28 27.30 12.37
C ALA A 21 37.08 26.37 13.59
N VAL A 22 37.69 25.19 13.59
CA VAL A 22 37.59 24.21 14.70
C VAL A 22 38.76 24.36 15.69
N ALA A 23 39.82 25.10 15.33
CA ALA A 23 41.03 25.24 16.15
C ALA A 23 41.07 26.51 17.04
N SER A 24 39.99 27.30 17.09
CA SER A 24 39.92 28.55 17.87
C SER A 24 38.83 28.58 18.95
N MET A 25 38.20 27.42 19.26
CA MET A 25 37.31 27.25 20.43
C MET A 25 37.97 26.46 21.59
N LEU A 26 39.30 26.38 21.63
CA LEU A 26 40.06 25.80 22.76
C LEU A 26 40.65 26.89 23.69
N SER A 27 39.87 27.93 23.95
CA SER A 27 40.14 28.90 25.03
C SER A 27 38.83 29.42 25.60
N MET A 28 38.02 28.50 26.12
CA MET A 28 37.11 28.86 27.21
C MET A 28 37.87 28.60 28.50
N PRO A 29 38.11 29.62 29.35
CA PRO A 29 38.46 29.40 30.74
C PRO A 29 37.37 28.49 31.31
N GLY A 30 37.76 27.39 31.96
CA GLY A 30 36.84 26.49 32.61
C GLY A 30 35.85 27.29 33.45
N ALA A 31 34.58 27.28 33.04
CA ALA A 31 33.51 27.69 33.91
C ALA A 31 33.50 26.66 35.03
N PHE A 32 34.16 26.96 36.14
CA PHE A 32 33.88 26.30 37.39
C PHE A 32 32.38 26.47 37.59
N ALA A 33 31.63 25.37 37.45
CA ALA A 33 30.32 25.28 38.06
C ALA A 33 30.59 25.59 39.54
N GLN A 34 30.28 26.82 39.96
CA GLN A 34 30.10 27.08 41.37
C GLN A 34 28.98 26.13 41.79
N ASP A 35 29.36 25.08 42.50
CA ASP A 35 28.46 24.37 43.37
C ASP A 35 28.04 25.41 44.42
N VAL A 36 27.07 26.24 44.05
CA VAL A 36 26.38 27.13 44.97
C VAL A 36 25.60 26.17 45.84
N THR A 37 26.27 25.69 46.89
CA THR A 37 25.62 25.04 48.01
C THR A 37 24.59 26.04 48.46
N ALA A 38 23.32 25.76 48.16
CA ALA A 38 22.22 26.63 48.54
C ALA A 38 22.36 26.92 50.04
N PRO A 39 22.26 28.19 50.48
CA PRO A 39 22.30 28.50 51.91
C PRO A 39 21.28 27.60 52.63
N PRO A 40 21.57 27.10 53.84
CA PRO A 40 20.65 26.22 54.55
C PRO A 40 19.30 26.93 54.62
N ALA A 41 18.31 26.38 53.92
CA ALA A 41 16.99 26.99 53.84
C ALA A 41 16.47 27.13 55.27
N SER A 42 16.19 28.35 55.71
CA SER A 42 15.55 28.54 57.00
C SER A 42 14.13 27.98 56.91
N ASP A 43 13.59 27.47 58.02
CA ASP A 43 12.23 26.91 58.05
C ASP A 43 11.18 27.93 57.56
N ALA A 44 11.45 29.22 57.70
CA ALA A 44 10.62 30.29 57.14
C ALA A 44 10.63 30.31 55.59
N THR A 45 11.79 30.13 54.95
CA THR A 45 11.87 30.09 53.47
C THR A 45 11.22 28.83 52.91
N GLN A 46 11.36 27.69 53.59
CA GLN A 46 10.71 26.45 53.17
C GLN A 46 9.18 26.52 53.26
N ASN A 47 8.64 27.15 54.31
CA ASN A 47 7.20 27.34 54.45
C ASN A 47 6.61 28.27 53.37
N GLU A 48 7.31 29.35 53.03
CA GLU A 48 6.88 30.26 51.95
C GLU A 48 6.89 29.57 50.58
N ILE A 49 7.92 28.77 50.29
CA ILE A 49 7.99 27.95 49.07
C ILE A 49 6.85 26.92 49.04
N GLN A 50 6.55 26.27 50.18
CA GLN A 50 5.47 25.30 50.27
C GLN A 50 4.11 25.94 50.02
N GLN A 51 3.86 27.13 50.59
CA GLN A 51 2.60 27.86 50.42
C GLN A 51 2.41 28.37 48.98
N PHE A 52 3.49 28.80 48.31
CA PHE A 52 3.45 29.16 46.91
C PHE A 52 3.17 27.95 46.01
N CYS A 53 3.86 26.83 46.25
CA CYS A 53 3.67 25.59 45.51
C CYS A 53 2.24 25.03 45.66
N THR A 54 1.65 25.08 46.87
CA THR A 54 0.27 24.60 47.08
C THR A 54 -0.76 25.49 46.42
N ASN A 55 -0.57 26.81 46.42
CA ASN A 55 -1.51 27.76 45.79
C ASN A 55 -1.54 27.67 44.25
N ILE A 56 -0.46 27.21 43.61
CA ILE A 56 -0.37 27.12 42.14
C ILE A 56 -0.60 25.70 41.62
N ALA A 57 -0.46 24.68 42.47
CA ALA A 57 -0.51 23.28 42.05
C ALA A 57 -1.79 22.91 41.30
N ASP A 58 -2.96 23.39 41.74
CA ASP A 58 -4.24 23.04 41.11
C ASP A 58 -4.45 23.79 39.79
N ALA A 59 -4.14 25.09 39.74
CA ALA A 59 -4.15 25.85 38.49
C ALA A 59 -3.18 25.26 37.45
N ALA A 60 -2.01 24.79 37.87
CA ALA A 60 -1.05 24.13 37.00
C ALA A 60 -1.54 22.75 36.50
N ARG A 61 -2.33 22.02 37.30
CA ARG A 61 -2.97 20.75 36.87
C ARG A 61 -4.09 21.00 35.87
N ASP A 62 -4.95 21.98 36.13
CA ASP A 62 -6.06 22.33 35.24
C ASP A 62 -5.58 22.77 33.87
N GLN A 63 -4.51 23.59 33.82
CA GLN A 63 -3.88 23.96 32.55
C GLN A 63 -3.34 22.75 31.78
N ARG A 64 -2.75 21.76 32.47
CA ARG A 64 -2.29 20.52 31.83
C ARG A 64 -3.46 19.73 31.25
N TYR A 65 -4.57 19.61 31.97
CA TYR A 65 -5.76 18.91 31.47
C TYR A 65 -6.39 19.61 30.27
N VAL A 66 -6.44 20.94 30.27
CA VAL A 66 -6.93 21.71 29.11
C VAL A 66 -6.05 21.49 27.88
N LEU A 67 -4.73 21.50 28.05
CA LEU A 67 -3.79 21.23 26.96
C LEU A 67 -3.92 19.79 26.45
N GLN A 68 -3.95 18.80 27.35
CA GLN A 68 -4.12 17.40 26.97
C GLN A 68 -5.43 17.16 26.23
N ARG A 69 -6.53 17.77 26.68
CA ARG A 69 -7.82 17.69 25.98
C ARG A 69 -7.72 18.29 24.58
N LYS A 70 -7.12 19.47 24.44
CA LYS A 70 -6.94 20.11 23.14
C LYS A 70 -6.07 19.27 22.19
N ASP A 71 -5.02 18.64 22.71
CA ASP A 71 -4.15 17.75 21.93
C ASP A 71 -4.92 16.51 21.48
N LEU A 72 -5.74 15.92 22.34
CA LEU A 72 -6.62 14.79 21.99
C LEU A 72 -7.66 15.18 20.94
N GLU A 73 -8.32 16.33 21.09
CA GLU A 73 -9.29 16.86 20.10
C GLU A 73 -8.62 17.09 18.74
N THR A 74 -7.40 17.62 18.74
CA THR A 74 -6.62 17.85 17.51
C THR A 74 -6.23 16.52 16.84
N LEU A 75 -5.80 15.54 17.64
CA LEU A 75 -5.44 14.22 17.13
C LEU A 75 -6.66 13.48 16.58
N GLN A 76 -7.79 13.53 17.29
CA GLN A 76 -9.08 12.99 16.85
C GLN A 76 -9.45 13.59 15.48
N ALA A 77 -9.43 14.92 15.35
CA ALA A 77 -9.75 15.58 14.09
C ALA A 77 -8.82 15.17 12.95
N SER A 78 -7.51 15.01 13.21
CA SER A 78 -6.57 14.54 12.19
C SER A 78 -6.80 13.08 11.78
N ILE A 79 -7.21 12.22 12.71
CA ILE A 79 -7.58 10.84 12.43
C ILE A 79 -8.85 10.81 11.58
N ASP A 80 -9.88 11.56 11.97
CA ASP A 80 -11.15 11.62 11.24
C ASP A 80 -10.96 12.13 9.81
N GLU A 81 -10.10 13.14 9.60
CA GLU A 81 -9.74 13.64 8.26
C GLU A 81 -9.07 12.55 7.40
N ARG A 82 -8.16 11.78 8.00
CA ARG A 82 -7.48 10.68 7.29
C ARG A 82 -8.43 9.54 6.97
N ILE A 83 -9.33 9.19 7.89
CA ILE A 83 -10.37 8.18 7.66
C ILE A 83 -11.26 8.62 6.51
N ALA A 84 -11.77 9.85 6.53
CA ALA A 84 -12.61 10.38 5.46
C ALA A 84 -11.89 10.36 4.09
N THR A 85 -10.59 10.67 4.07
CA THR A 85 -9.79 10.57 2.85
C THR A 85 -9.67 9.13 2.37
N LEU A 86 -9.39 8.18 3.26
CA LEU A 86 -9.25 6.77 2.91
C LEU A 86 -10.59 6.16 2.44
N GLU A 87 -11.70 6.49 3.09
CA GLU A 87 -13.04 6.06 2.70
C GLU A 87 -13.38 6.57 1.30
N LYS A 88 -13.13 7.86 1.02
CA LYS A 88 -13.33 8.42 -0.31
C LYS A 88 -12.50 7.70 -1.38
N ARG A 89 -11.22 7.41 -1.12
CA ARG A 89 -10.37 6.66 -2.05
C ARG A 89 -10.84 5.23 -2.24
N ARG A 90 -11.34 4.60 -1.18
CA ARG A 90 -11.92 3.27 -1.23
C ARG A 90 -13.18 3.24 -2.09
N GLU A 91 -14.10 4.18 -1.90
CA GLU A 91 -15.33 4.28 -2.70
C GLU A 91 -15.02 4.55 -4.18
N GLU A 92 -14.10 5.48 -4.48
CA GLU A 92 -13.61 5.71 -5.84
C GLU A 92 -13.07 4.41 -6.46
N TYR A 93 -12.24 3.67 -5.70
CA TYR A 93 -11.65 2.42 -6.17
C TYR A 93 -12.69 1.31 -6.39
N GLU A 94 -13.62 1.13 -5.44
CA GLU A 94 -14.70 0.13 -5.54
C GLU A 94 -15.62 0.43 -6.72
N ASP A 95 -15.96 1.69 -7.00
CA ASP A 95 -16.72 2.10 -8.18
C ASP A 95 -16.00 1.74 -9.48
N TRP A 96 -14.70 2.05 -9.59
CA TRP A 96 -13.90 1.68 -10.77
C TRP A 96 -13.79 0.16 -10.94
N LEU A 97 -13.65 -0.58 -9.83
CA LEU A 97 -13.57 -2.04 -9.84
C LEU A 97 -14.89 -2.66 -10.27
N ASN A 98 -16.02 -2.13 -9.81
CA ASN A 98 -17.35 -2.56 -10.22
C ASN A 98 -17.57 -2.32 -11.70
N ARG A 99 -17.29 -1.11 -12.21
CA ARG A 99 -17.40 -0.80 -13.65
C ARG A 99 -16.55 -1.73 -14.51
N ARG A 100 -15.32 -2.02 -14.07
CA ARG A 100 -14.43 -2.97 -14.77
C ARG A 100 -15.04 -4.38 -14.77
N ASN A 101 -15.53 -4.85 -13.64
CA ASN A 101 -16.13 -6.19 -13.52
C ASN A 101 -17.39 -6.31 -14.36
N ASP A 102 -18.24 -5.28 -14.38
CA ASP A 102 -19.44 -5.23 -15.20
C ASP A 102 -19.10 -5.28 -16.69
N PHE A 103 -18.08 -4.52 -17.11
CA PHE A 103 -17.58 -4.58 -18.48
C PHE A 103 -17.04 -5.96 -18.85
N LEU A 104 -16.23 -6.57 -17.98
CA LEU A 104 -15.69 -7.91 -18.20
C LEU A 104 -16.81 -8.95 -18.32
N LYS A 105 -17.80 -8.88 -17.42
CA LYS A 105 -18.97 -9.77 -17.45
C LYS A 105 -19.78 -9.59 -18.74
N GLN A 106 -19.99 -8.36 -19.18
CA GLN A 106 -20.71 -8.12 -20.43
C GLN A 106 -19.93 -8.63 -21.65
N ALA A 107 -18.61 -8.41 -21.68
CA ALA A 107 -17.74 -8.91 -22.74
C ALA A 107 -17.73 -10.45 -22.78
N GLU A 108 -17.65 -11.10 -21.62
CA GLU A 108 -17.73 -12.56 -21.47
C GLU A 108 -19.08 -13.09 -21.96
N LEU A 109 -20.20 -12.51 -21.48
CA LEU A 109 -21.55 -12.93 -21.89
C LEU A 109 -21.75 -12.80 -23.41
N ASN A 110 -21.25 -11.73 -24.02
CA ASN A 110 -21.32 -11.53 -25.45
C ASN A 110 -20.47 -12.57 -26.21
N LEU A 111 -19.24 -12.83 -25.76
CA LEU A 111 -18.33 -13.78 -26.40
C LEU A 111 -18.87 -15.21 -26.31
N VAL A 112 -19.26 -15.64 -25.11
CA VAL A 112 -19.88 -16.96 -24.88
C VAL A 112 -21.19 -17.07 -25.64
N GLY A 113 -22.00 -16.01 -25.70
CA GLY A 113 -23.23 -15.96 -26.49
C GLY A 113 -23.02 -16.18 -27.98
N ILE A 114 -21.96 -15.61 -28.56
CA ILE A 114 -21.57 -15.83 -29.96
C ILE A 114 -21.26 -17.32 -30.19
N TYR A 115 -20.36 -17.92 -29.40
CA TYR A 115 -19.97 -19.32 -29.57
C TYR A 115 -21.09 -20.33 -29.24
N LYS A 116 -22.02 -19.94 -28.35
CA LYS A 116 -23.22 -20.74 -28.03
C LYS A 116 -24.16 -20.92 -29.23
N THR A 117 -24.25 -19.92 -30.10
CA THR A 117 -25.14 -19.95 -31.28
C THR A 117 -24.40 -20.27 -32.58
N MET A 118 -23.07 -20.26 -32.54
CA MET A 118 -22.22 -20.63 -33.66
C MET A 118 -22.36 -22.12 -33.98
N LYS A 119 -22.28 -22.48 -35.26
CA LYS A 119 -22.23 -23.89 -35.65
C LYS A 119 -20.95 -24.55 -35.10
N PRO A 120 -21.02 -25.79 -34.59
CA PRO A 120 -19.89 -26.44 -33.92
C PRO A 120 -18.64 -26.58 -34.81
N ASP A 121 -18.81 -26.91 -36.09
CA ASP A 121 -17.75 -27.03 -37.10
C ASP A 121 -16.99 -25.70 -37.31
N ALA A 122 -17.74 -24.61 -37.45
CA ALA A 122 -17.17 -23.27 -37.61
C ALA A 122 -16.45 -22.83 -36.32
N ALA A 123 -17.04 -23.09 -35.15
CA ALA A 123 -16.45 -22.76 -33.86
C ALA A 123 -15.14 -23.52 -33.62
N ALA A 124 -15.13 -24.83 -33.89
CA ALA A 124 -13.94 -25.68 -33.81
C ALA A 124 -12.80 -25.10 -34.65
N GLY A 125 -13.04 -24.84 -35.94
CA GLY A 125 -12.02 -24.28 -36.83
C GLY A 125 -11.49 -22.92 -36.38
N LYS A 126 -12.32 -22.07 -35.75
CA LYS A 126 -11.85 -20.80 -35.16
C LYS A 126 -11.03 -21.01 -33.89
N LEU A 127 -11.47 -21.89 -32.99
CA LEU A 127 -10.81 -22.13 -31.70
C LEU A 127 -9.46 -22.85 -31.86
N GLU A 128 -9.28 -23.65 -32.90
CA GLU A 128 -7.99 -24.29 -33.22
C GLU A 128 -6.87 -23.31 -33.59
N MET A 129 -7.25 -22.15 -34.14
CA MET A 129 -6.34 -21.06 -34.49
C MET A 129 -6.03 -20.13 -33.30
N VAL A 130 -6.81 -20.23 -32.23
CA VAL A 130 -6.61 -19.46 -31.01
C VAL A 130 -5.61 -20.20 -30.12
N ARG A 131 -4.94 -19.46 -29.23
CA ARG A 131 -4.07 -20.06 -28.22
C ARG A 131 -4.84 -21.11 -27.39
N PRO A 132 -4.27 -22.30 -27.14
CA PRO A 132 -4.97 -23.38 -26.45
C PRO A 132 -5.55 -22.99 -25.08
N GLU A 133 -4.87 -22.13 -24.32
CA GLU A 133 -5.33 -21.72 -22.99
C GLU A 133 -6.59 -20.84 -23.07
N ILE A 134 -6.66 -19.95 -24.06
CA ILE A 134 -7.82 -19.09 -24.28
C ILE A 134 -8.98 -19.92 -24.83
N ALA A 135 -8.70 -20.82 -25.77
CA ALA A 135 -9.72 -21.71 -26.32
C ALA A 135 -10.33 -22.61 -25.22
N ALA A 136 -9.50 -23.16 -24.34
CA ALA A 136 -9.96 -23.93 -23.17
C ALA A 136 -10.87 -23.09 -22.26
N ALA A 137 -10.48 -21.86 -21.92
CA ALA A 137 -11.30 -20.97 -21.10
C ALA A 137 -12.69 -20.69 -21.72
N ILE A 138 -12.74 -20.44 -23.03
CA ILE A 138 -14.01 -20.24 -23.75
C ILE A 138 -14.86 -21.52 -23.71
N VAL A 139 -14.26 -22.68 -23.99
CA VAL A 139 -14.96 -23.97 -23.99
C VAL A 139 -15.51 -24.33 -22.61
N MET A 140 -14.82 -23.95 -21.53
CA MET A 140 -15.28 -24.13 -20.14
C MET A 140 -16.48 -23.26 -19.79
N GLN A 141 -16.63 -22.09 -20.39
CA GLN A 141 -17.75 -21.18 -20.16
C GLN A 141 -19.00 -21.54 -20.98
N LEU A 142 -18.87 -22.41 -22.00
CA LEU A 142 -19.99 -22.85 -22.84
C LEU A 142 -20.83 -23.95 -22.17
N PRO A 143 -22.11 -24.10 -22.55
CA PRO A 143 -22.92 -25.22 -22.08
C PRO A 143 -22.29 -26.57 -22.47
N PRO A 144 -22.31 -27.60 -21.59
CA PRO A 144 -21.58 -28.85 -21.81
C PRO A 144 -21.85 -29.53 -23.16
N ARG A 145 -23.11 -29.47 -23.62
CA ARG A 145 -23.51 -30.02 -24.93
C ARG A 145 -22.86 -29.29 -26.11
N GLN A 146 -22.74 -27.97 -26.05
CA GLN A 146 -22.10 -27.19 -27.11
C GLN A 146 -20.60 -27.42 -27.09
N SER A 147 -19.99 -27.44 -25.90
CA SER A 147 -18.57 -27.76 -25.72
C SER A 147 -18.22 -29.14 -26.27
N SER A 148 -19.03 -30.17 -25.99
CA SER A 148 -18.79 -31.52 -26.53
C SER A 148 -18.88 -31.58 -28.05
N LEU A 149 -19.86 -30.88 -28.65
CA LEU A 149 -20.02 -30.83 -30.10
C LEU A 149 -18.86 -30.08 -30.76
N ILE A 150 -18.38 -28.99 -30.16
CA ILE A 150 -17.20 -28.27 -30.68
C ILE A 150 -15.97 -29.16 -30.61
N LEU A 151 -15.72 -29.82 -29.47
CA LEU A 151 -14.56 -30.70 -29.30
C LEU A 151 -14.59 -31.91 -30.26
N SER A 152 -15.77 -32.43 -30.62
CA SER A 152 -15.88 -33.52 -31.60
C SER A 152 -15.62 -33.11 -33.05
N GLU A 153 -15.73 -31.82 -33.36
CA GLU A 153 -15.46 -31.27 -34.70
C GLU A 153 -14.02 -30.74 -34.82
N MET A 154 -13.22 -30.82 -33.76
CA MET A 154 -11.79 -30.47 -33.77
C MET A 154 -10.91 -31.65 -34.17
N SER A 155 -9.65 -31.38 -34.53
CA SER A 155 -8.62 -32.42 -34.66
C SER A 155 -8.36 -33.12 -33.33
N ASP A 156 -8.10 -34.43 -33.37
CA ASP A 156 -7.85 -35.26 -32.18
C ASP A 156 -6.72 -34.68 -31.31
N GLU A 157 -5.65 -34.19 -31.92
CA GLU A 157 -4.51 -33.60 -31.20
C GLU A 157 -4.91 -32.30 -30.49
N LYS A 158 -5.67 -31.43 -31.17
CA LYS A 158 -6.10 -30.15 -30.59
C LYS A 158 -7.11 -30.36 -29.48
N ALA A 159 -8.08 -31.25 -29.69
CA ALA A 159 -9.07 -31.63 -28.68
C ALA A 159 -8.39 -32.23 -27.42
N ALA A 160 -7.37 -33.07 -27.60
CA ALA A 160 -6.60 -33.64 -26.49
C ALA A 160 -5.85 -32.56 -25.70
N ILE A 161 -5.20 -31.60 -26.39
CA ILE A 161 -4.52 -30.48 -25.73
C ILE A 161 -5.51 -29.65 -24.88
N LEU A 162 -6.64 -29.27 -25.47
CA LEU A 162 -7.66 -28.49 -24.74
C LEU A 162 -8.19 -29.28 -23.54
N THR A 163 -8.48 -30.57 -23.71
CA THR A 163 -8.98 -31.43 -22.64
C THR A 163 -7.99 -31.54 -21.48
N ASN A 164 -6.69 -31.66 -21.78
CA ASN A 164 -5.64 -31.68 -20.75
C ASN A 164 -5.59 -30.36 -19.97
N ILE A 165 -5.68 -29.21 -20.67
CA ILE A 165 -5.73 -27.90 -20.02
C ILE A 165 -6.96 -27.80 -19.12
N ILE A 166 -8.15 -28.13 -19.62
CA ILE A 166 -9.41 -28.08 -18.87
C ILE A 166 -9.36 -28.99 -17.64
N SER A 167 -8.83 -30.21 -17.79
CA SER A 167 -8.67 -31.16 -16.70
C SER A 167 -7.71 -30.64 -15.63
N SER A 168 -6.58 -30.05 -16.05
CA SER A 168 -5.62 -29.46 -15.11
C SER A 168 -6.17 -28.25 -14.37
N ALA A 169 -6.95 -27.41 -15.05
CA ALA A 169 -7.59 -26.23 -14.46
C ALA A 169 -8.72 -26.59 -13.48
N SER A 170 -9.28 -27.80 -13.61
CA SER A 170 -10.33 -28.32 -12.73
C SER A 170 -9.76 -29.08 -11.51
N ASP A 171 -8.44 -29.30 -11.43
CA ASP A 171 -7.81 -29.96 -10.29
C ASP A 171 -7.73 -29.00 -9.09
N PRO A 172 -8.44 -29.28 -7.98
CA PRO A 172 -8.49 -28.42 -6.79
C PRO A 172 -7.15 -28.30 -6.06
N ASN A 173 -6.11 -29.05 -6.44
CA ASN A 173 -4.78 -28.99 -5.83
C ASN A 173 -3.81 -28.01 -6.51
N THR A 174 -4.20 -27.39 -7.63
CA THR A 174 -3.30 -26.53 -8.43
C THR A 174 -3.25 -25.08 -7.95
N SER A 175 -4.18 -24.66 -7.09
CA SER A 175 -4.34 -23.27 -6.62
C SER A 175 -4.04 -23.06 -5.13
N LYS A 176 -3.32 -23.97 -4.46
CA LYS A 176 -2.81 -23.69 -3.12
C LYS A 176 -1.68 -22.65 -3.24
N GLU A 177 -1.96 -21.42 -2.82
CA GLU A 177 -0.93 -20.43 -2.51
C GLU A 177 0.10 -21.08 -1.56
N PRO A 178 1.41 -20.90 -1.78
CA PRO A 178 2.39 -21.37 -0.82
C PRO A 178 2.16 -20.60 0.50
N SER A 179 1.79 -21.35 1.53
CA SER A 179 1.68 -20.91 2.92
C SER A 179 2.97 -20.29 3.43
#